data_AF-A0AAN8S3S3-F1
#
_entry.id   AF-A0AAN8S3S3-F1
#
_cell.length_a   1.000
_cell.length_b   1.000
_cell.length_c   1.000
_cell.angle_alpha   90.00
_cell.angle_beta   90.00
_cell.angle_gamma   90.00
#
_symmetry.space_group_name_H-M   'P 1'
#
loop_
_entity.id
_entity.type
_entity.pdbx_description
1 polymer ?
#
loop_
_entity_poly.entity_id
_entity_poly.type
_entity_poly.pdbx_seq_one_letter_code
_entity_poly.pdbx_strand_id
1 'polypeptide(L)' 'MVVGNLPKPYTTDDVSSLVQEVNPLFISDFNETRVLNLKFCQIGLSEKRHKEYLIRKLDNFVIKGTKLIAFDVDQFFK' A
#
# COMPACT_ATOMS: atom_id res chain seq x y z
N MET A 1 -2.55 -0.41 6.84
CA MET A 1 -3.09 0.34 5.67
C MET A 1 -3.23 -0.62 4.50
N VAL A 2 -4.00 -0.25 3.48
CA VAL A 2 -4.11 -1.01 2.23
C VAL A 2 -3.64 -0.14 1.07
N VAL A 3 -2.89 -0.73 0.16
CA VAL A 3 -2.55 -0.17 -1.15
C VAL A 3 -3.18 -1.05 -2.23
N GLY A 4 -3.87 -0.44 -3.17
CA GLY A 4 -4.68 -1.09 -4.18
C GLY A 4 -4.41 -0.59 -5.59
N ASN A 5 -5.07 -1.22 -6.55
CA ASN A 5 -4.89 -0.99 -7.98
C ASN A 5 -3.44 -1.21 -8.43
N LEU A 6 -2.78 -2.24 -7.89
CA LEU A 6 -1.38 -2.55 -8.23
C LEU A 6 -1.29 -3.05 -9.69
N PRO A 7 -0.38 -2.49 -10.53
CA PRO A 7 -0.24 -2.87 -11.93
C PRO A 7 0.38 -4.26 -12.05
N LYS A 8 -0.29 -5.21 -12.72
CA LYS A 8 0.31 -6.54 -12.95
C LYS A 8 1.63 -6.38 -13.75
N PRO A 9 2.73 -7.09 -13.38
CA PRO A 9 2.81 -8.18 -12.41
C PRO A 9 3.21 -7.81 -10.95
N TYR A 10 3.05 -6.56 -10.49
CA TYR A 10 3.53 -6.07 -9.17
C TYR A 10 3.33 -7.09 -8.04
N THR A 11 4.38 -7.43 -7.29
CA THR A 11 4.39 -8.37 -6.16
C THR A 11 4.50 -7.66 -4.80
N THR A 12 4.48 -8.42 -3.70
CA THR A 12 4.76 -7.93 -2.35
C THR A 12 6.14 -7.29 -2.26
N ASP A 13 7.11 -7.84 -2.98
CA ASP A 13 8.49 -7.36 -2.97
C ASP A 13 8.61 -6.01 -3.67
N ASP A 14 7.85 -5.81 -4.75
CA ASP A 14 7.74 -4.52 -5.42
C ASP A 14 7.08 -3.47 -4.50
N VAL A 15 6.03 -3.86 -3.77
CA VAL A 15 5.37 -2.96 -2.79
C VAL A 15 6.31 -2.64 -1.62
N SER A 16 7.08 -3.63 -1.14
CA SER A 16 8.08 -3.44 -0.09
C SER A 16 9.17 -2.46 -0.54
N SER A 17 9.69 -2.64 -1.75
CA SER A 17 10.68 -1.74 -2.35
C SER A 17 10.14 -0.32 -2.48
N LEU A 18 8.91 -0.16 -2.98
CA LEU A 18 8.23 1.13 -3.09
C LEU A 18 8.08 1.83 -1.73
N VAL A 19 7.71 1.10 -0.68
CA VAL A 19 7.59 1.67 0.67
C VAL A 19 8.97 2.07 1.22
N GLN A 20 9.99 1.24 1.02
CA GLN A 20 11.35 1.53 1.47
C GLN A 20 11.95 2.75 0.75
N GLU A 21 11.67 2.95 -0.53
CA GLU A 21 12.05 4.15 -1.28
C GLU A 21 11.41 5.43 -0.69
N VAL A 22 10.17 5.32 -0.21
CA VAL A 22 9.42 6.45 0.32
C VAL A 22 9.86 6.81 1.75
N ASN A 23 10.17 5.81 2.57
CA ASN A 23 10.79 5.95 3.90
C ASN A 23 11.22 4.55 4.41
N PRO A 24 12.47 4.34 4.88
CA PRO A 24 12.87 3.09 5.53
C PRO A 24 12.07 2.88 6.82
N LEU A 25 11.00 2.09 6.71
CA LEU A 25 10.06 1.81 7.79
C LEU A 25 10.13 0.34 8.18
N PHE A 26 9.95 0.07 9.46
CA PHE A 26 9.72 -1.30 9.93
C PHE A 26 8.30 -1.74 9.55
N ILE A 27 8.22 -2.72 8.67
CA ILE A 27 6.96 -3.28 8.18
C ILE A 27 6.76 -4.61 8.89
N SER A 28 5.63 -4.74 9.58
CA SER A 28 5.36 -5.93 10.40
C SER A 28 4.82 -7.09 9.57
N ASP A 29 4.12 -6.81 8.47
CA ASP A 29 3.50 -7.82 7.63
C ASP A 29 3.09 -7.26 6.26
N PHE A 30 3.05 -8.15 5.26
CA PHE A 30 2.50 -7.92 3.93
C PHE A 30 1.53 -9.04 3.56
N ASN A 31 0.30 -8.69 3.19
CA ASN A 31 -0.68 -9.67 2.74
C ASN A 31 -1.34 -9.21 1.44
N GLU A 32 -1.31 -10.05 0.40
CA GLU A 32 -1.93 -9.74 -0.88
C GLU A 32 -3.32 -10.33 -0.99
N THR A 33 -4.22 -9.55 -1.57
CA THR A 33 -5.55 -10.03 -1.95
C THR A 33 -5.97 -9.48 -3.31
N ARG A 34 -6.90 -10.19 -3.95
CA ARG A 34 -7.47 -9.78 -5.24
C ARG A 34 -8.98 -9.67 -5.07
N VAL A 35 -9.51 -8.52 -5.46
CA VAL A 35 -10.96 -8.28 -5.51
C VAL A 35 -11.30 -7.85 -6.93
N LEU A 36 -12.11 -8.65 -7.61
CA LEU A 36 -12.37 -8.50 -9.05
C LEU A 36 -11.05 -8.45 -9.84
N ASN A 37 -10.86 -7.43 -10.69
CA ASN A 37 -9.67 -7.23 -11.50
C ASN A 37 -8.59 -6.37 -10.80
N LEU A 38 -8.82 -5.97 -9.55
CA LEU A 38 -7.90 -5.13 -8.78
C LEU A 38 -7.06 -5.97 -7.82
N LYS A 39 -5.76 -5.65 -7.76
CA LYS A 39 -4.83 -6.24 -6.80
C LYS A 39 -4.58 -5.27 -5.65
N PHE A 40 -4.63 -5.80 -4.43
CA PHE A 40 -4.41 -5.07 -3.19
C PHE A 40 -3.31 -5.74 -2.36
N CYS A 41 -2.63 -4.92 -1.57
CA CYS A 41 -1.65 -5.33 -0.59
C CYS A 41 -1.95 -4.61 0.72
N GLN A 42 -2.19 -5.38 1.77
CA GLN A 42 -2.27 -4.90 3.15
C GLN A 42 -0.86 -4.80 3.70
N ILE A 43 -0.57 -3.65 4.32
CA ILE A 43 0.72 -3.32 4.90
C ILE A 43 0.52 -3.09 6.41
N GLY A 44 1.15 -3.93 7.21
CA GLY A 44 1.22 -3.82 8.66
C GLY A 44 2.29 -2.83 9.09
N LEU A 45 1.90 -1.79 9.83
CA LEU A 45 2.79 -0.74 10.32
C LEU A 45 2.53 -0.52 11.81
N SER A 46 3.61 -0.45 12.59
CA SER A 46 3.55 -0.32 14.06
C SER A 46 3.05 1.05 14.53
N GLU A 47 3.24 2.10 13.72
CA GLU A 47 2.92 3.47 14.13
C GLU A 47 1.92 4.15 13.20
N LYS A 48 0.93 4.83 13.80
CA LYS A 48 -0.11 5.56 13.06
C LYS A 48 0.47 6.62 12.12
N ARG A 49 1.51 7.34 12.55
CA ARG A 49 2.18 8.37 11.72
C ARG A 49 2.78 7.79 10.43
N HIS A 50 3.25 6.54 10.46
CA HIS A 50 3.80 5.87 9.28
C HIS A 50 2.70 5.49 8.29
N LYS A 51 1.55 5.04 8.78
CA LYS A 51 0.34 4.81 7.95
C LYS A 51 -0.08 6.10 7.25
N GLU A 52 -0.26 7.17 8.00
CA GLU A 52 -0.71 8.47 7.47
C GLU A 52 0.28 9.05 6.45
N TYR A 53 1.59 8.95 6.72
CA TYR A 53 2.62 9.38 5.79
C TYR A 53 2.58 8.60 4.47
N LEU A 54 2.54 7.26 4.53
CA LEU A 54 2.51 6.43 3.33
C LEU A 54 1.23 6.61 2.54
N ILE A 55 0.07 6.75 3.18
CA ILE A 55 -1.19 7.07 2.48
C ILE A 55 -1.06 8.38 1.70
N ARG A 56 -0.54 9.44 2.32
CA ARG A 56 -0.33 10.73 1.63
C ARG A 56 0.63 10.66 0.45
N LYS A 57 1.56 9.70 0.45
CA LYS A 57 2.57 9.52 -0.60
C LYS A 57 2.10 8.59 -1.72
N LEU A 58 1.37 7.54 -1.37
CA LEU A 58 0.99 6.46 -2.29
C LEU A 58 -0.41 6.66 -2.86
N ASP A 59 -1.32 7.34 -2.16
CA ASP A 59 -2.65 7.58 -2.70
C ASP A 59 -2.55 8.50 -3.92
N ASN A 60 -3.16 8.07 -5.03
CA ASN A 60 -3.07 8.72 -6.33
C ASN A 60 -1.68 8.69 -6.98
N PHE A 61 -0.69 8.02 -6.39
CA PHE A 61 0.63 7.85 -7.02
C PHE A 61 0.50 7.00 -8.30
N VAL A 62 1.21 7.38 -9.36
CA VAL A 62 1.10 6.70 -10.66
C VAL A 62 2.31 5.83 -10.91
N ILE A 63 2.09 4.52 -11.06
CA ILE A 63 3.12 3.54 -11.41
C ILE A 63 2.73 2.86 -12.70
N LYS A 64 3.59 2.95 -13.73
CA LYS A 64 3.38 2.31 -15.05
C LYS A 64 2.00 2.65 -15.66
N GLY A 65 1.54 3.89 -15.48
CA GLY A 65 0.24 4.36 -15.98
C GLY A 65 -0.96 3.99 -15.10
N THR A 66 -0.75 3.26 -14.00
CA THR A 66 -1.80 2.88 -13.06
C THR A 66 -1.75 3.75 -11.82
N LYS A 67 -2.90 4.34 -11.48
CA LYS A 67 -3.08 5.19 -10.31
C LYS A 67 -3.38 4.34 -9.08
N LEU A 68 -2.47 4.36 -8.11
CA LEU A 68 -2.63 3.62 -6.86
C LEU A 68 -3.74 4.21 -5.99
N ILE A 69 -4.32 3.34 -5.16
CA ILE A 69 -5.32 3.68 -4.16
C ILE A 69 -4.73 3.33 -2.80
N ALA A 70 -4.56 4.28 -1.89
CA ALA A 70 -4.04 3.98 -0.56
C ALA A 70 -4.95 4.54 0.54
N PHE A 71 -5.30 3.71 1.52
CA PHE A 71 -6.19 4.13 2.61
C PHE A 71 -5.94 3.35 3.90
N ASP A 72 -6.44 3.91 5.00
CA ASP A 72 -6.39 3.27 6.31
C ASP A 72 -7.63 2.41 6.52
N VAL A 73 -7.41 1.14 6.88
CA VAL A 73 -8.50 0.17 7.09
C VAL A 73 -9.24 0.49 8.39
N ASP A 74 -8.54 1.01 9.39
CA ASP A 74 -9.08 1.35 10.70
C ASP A 74 -10.13 2.46 10.65
N GLN A 75 -10.22 3.20 9.54
CA GLN A 75 -11.21 4.26 9.33
C GLN A 75 -12.54 3.76 8.73
N PHE A 76 -12.57 2.58 8.11
CA PHE A 76 -13.76 2.05 7.45
C PHE A 76 -14.62 1.14 8.33
N PHE A 77 -14.05 0.62 9.43
CA PHE A 77 -14.75 -0.28 10.36
C PHE A 77 -15.14 0.41 11.69
N LYS A 78 -15.31 1.73 11.67
CA LYS A 78 -15.84 2.51 12.80
C LYS A 78 -17.34 2.76 12.66
#